data_AF-A0A975MM66-F1
#
_entry.id   AF-A0A975MM66-F1
#
_cell.length_a   1.000
_cell.length_b   1.000
_cell.length_c   1.000
_cell.angle_alpha   90.00
_cell.angle_beta   90.00
_cell.angle_gamma   90.00
#
_symmetry.space_group_name_H-M   'P 1'
#
loop_
_entity.id
_entity.type
_entity.pdbx_description
1 polymer ?
#
loop_
_entity_poly.entity_id
_entity_poly.type
_entity_poly.pdbx_seq_one_letter_code
_entity_poly.pdbx_strand_id
1 'polypeptide(L)'
;MHNKECSDPIKVKPHCYAALFSAKLQWIFMFKFTYRTTHNHRHFSFVTNFFTHFLPLISLCGFCFVFILSSSTNANAAPPQIVFNALLIIKVNTAIPKQGSFPGANATMTQNQINGITRSFSIDFPYWIQTITNNRVAIAPKVIVSSTPLKTLEYPDWVGIGPNDVQTELKANLGTNGGGWDAVFVYTNIENKGQLLSHYGGLTEGAIPGLSRWVGFTSLYTTYADNFNVNGLYGTEGFIHEWMHQLEAYYGSTLGVPMPYCPPPGSSVSDFPAHCGGILPQYGNGVADKLLGWKKYYKDFLNGKVKDANQNIRGLGETAWVKGTPAGSFNTSPPRAIPIVTDAVPATFWRQTIEAESTSNSMSSGAIVYPCSFCSKGAAVEMLGNNRGALNVNNFSAHHGGNYQLNISYINGDSTPRSGWLFLDGVYLETVNYPSSKNWSTVATVSVDLQVTMGSHWLQFWGPKMLPNIDKVDFIE
;
A
#
# COMPACT_ATOMS: atom_id res chain seq x y z
N MET A 1 -69.15 -3.00 -16.95
CA MET A 1 -69.26 -3.75 -18.23
C MET A 1 -68.34 -4.96 -18.13
N HIS A 2 -68.84 -6.12 -18.58
CA HIS A 2 -68.40 -7.53 -18.38
C HIS A 2 -66.89 -7.79 -18.22
N ASN A 3 -66.34 -8.65 -17.33
CA ASN A 3 -66.68 -9.93 -16.67
C ASN A 3 -66.83 -11.19 -17.55
N LYS A 4 -65.87 -12.13 -17.43
CA LYS A 4 -65.95 -13.61 -17.33
C LYS A 4 -64.52 -14.19 -17.39
N GLU A 5 -63.91 -14.72 -16.32
CA GLU A 5 -64.12 -15.97 -15.55
C GLU A 5 -63.73 -17.28 -16.27
N CYS A 6 -62.78 -18.01 -15.66
CA CYS A 6 -62.70 -19.47 -15.35
C CYS A 6 -61.27 -19.74 -14.82
N SER A 7 -60.97 -19.87 -13.51
CA SER A 7 -61.28 -20.93 -12.52
C SER A 7 -60.35 -22.19 -12.59
N ASP A 8 -59.30 -22.16 -11.76
CA ASP A 8 -58.99 -23.12 -10.67
C ASP A 8 -58.44 -24.57 -10.92
N PRO A 9 -57.81 -25.22 -9.89
CA PRO A 9 -56.49 -25.86 -10.01
C PRO A 9 -56.46 -27.36 -9.62
N ILE A 10 -55.32 -28.04 -9.83
CA ILE A 10 -55.09 -29.41 -9.32
C ILE A 10 -53.84 -29.47 -8.42
N LYS A 11 -54.11 -29.89 -7.18
CA LYS A 11 -53.19 -30.33 -6.11
C LYS A 11 -52.62 -31.72 -6.42
N VAL A 12 -51.35 -32.00 -6.08
CA VAL A 12 -50.93 -33.22 -5.32
C VAL A 12 -49.61 -32.96 -4.56
N LYS A 13 -49.60 -33.29 -3.26
CA LYS A 13 -48.47 -33.64 -2.35
C LYS A 13 -48.95 -34.90 -1.58
N PRO A 14 -48.17 -35.57 -0.71
CA PRO A 14 -46.75 -35.92 -0.66
C PRO A 14 -46.54 -37.43 -0.35
N HIS A 15 -45.30 -37.94 -0.29
CA HIS A 15 -45.00 -39.18 0.46
C HIS A 15 -43.75 -39.03 1.35
N CYS A 16 -43.97 -39.38 2.61
CA CYS A 16 -42.99 -39.61 3.67
C CYS A 16 -42.13 -40.85 3.42
N TYR A 17 -40.89 -40.84 3.91
CA TYR A 17 -40.38 -41.93 4.76
C TYR A 17 -39.41 -41.33 5.79
N ALA A 18 -39.59 -41.75 7.04
CA ALA A 18 -38.77 -41.45 8.21
C ALA A 18 -38.20 -42.76 8.78
N ALA A 19 -37.27 -42.60 9.74
CA ALA A 19 -36.68 -43.58 10.68
C ALA A 19 -35.39 -44.28 10.20
N LEU A 20 -34.40 -44.64 11.02
CA LEU A 20 -33.82 -44.28 12.34
C LEU A 20 -32.64 -45.27 12.55
N PHE A 21 -31.82 -45.07 13.61
CA PHE A 21 -30.64 -45.85 14.07
C PHE A 21 -29.30 -45.50 13.40
N SER A 22 -28.17 -45.32 14.10
CA SER A 22 -27.85 -45.42 15.54
C SER A 22 -26.60 -44.60 15.86
N ALA A 23 -26.51 -44.13 17.11
CA ALA A 23 -25.34 -43.53 17.70
C ALA A 23 -24.25 -44.58 18.01
N LYS A 24 -22.98 -44.20 17.87
CA LYS A 24 -21.88 -44.74 18.68
C LYS A 24 -20.87 -43.64 19.02
N LEU A 25 -20.85 -43.31 20.31
CA LEU A 25 -19.75 -42.65 21.02
C LEU A 25 -18.46 -43.46 20.84
N GLN A 26 -17.33 -42.78 20.66
CA GLN A 26 -16.09 -43.19 21.31
C GLN A 26 -15.34 -41.97 21.85
N TRP A 27 -14.95 -42.13 23.11
CA TRP A 27 -14.28 -41.19 23.97
C TRP A 27 -12.81 -41.03 23.56
N ILE A 28 -12.31 -39.79 23.52
CA ILE A 28 -10.87 -39.53 23.59
C ILE A 28 -10.64 -38.62 24.81
N PHE A 29 -9.90 -39.19 25.76
CA PHE A 29 -9.34 -38.49 26.93
C PHE A 29 -8.45 -37.34 26.46
N MET A 30 -8.79 -36.10 26.81
CA MET A 30 -7.81 -35.02 26.88
C MET A 30 -7.36 -34.87 28.35
N PHE A 31 -6.10 -35.25 28.60
CA PHE A 31 -5.41 -34.86 29.82
C PHE A 31 -5.21 -33.35 29.85
N LYS A 32 -5.78 -32.71 30.86
CA LYS A 32 -5.59 -31.30 31.19
C LYS A 32 -4.32 -31.19 32.03
N PHE A 33 -3.19 -30.83 31.42
CA PHE A 33 -1.99 -30.44 32.18
C PHE A 33 -2.14 -28.98 32.61
N THR A 34 -2.49 -28.79 33.89
CA THR A 34 -2.43 -27.50 34.57
C THR A 34 -0.98 -27.26 35.01
N TYR A 35 -0.23 -26.43 34.27
CA TYR A 35 1.09 -25.98 34.74
C TYR A 35 0.90 -24.82 35.73
N ARG A 36 1.19 -25.10 37.00
CA ARG A 36 1.27 -24.12 38.09
C ARG A 36 2.75 -23.77 38.27
N THR A 37 3.13 -22.54 38.00
CA THR A 37 4.49 -22.03 38.25
C THR A 37 4.58 -21.52 39.69
N THR A 38 5.49 -22.09 40.48
CA THR A 38 5.99 -21.51 41.73
C THR A 38 7.50 -21.62 41.75
N HIS A 39 8.15 -20.50 42.12
CA HIS A 39 9.59 -20.29 42.24
C HIS A 39 10.31 -21.32 43.13
N ASN A 40 11.54 -21.74 42.77
CA ASN A 40 12.78 -21.24 43.41
C ASN A 40 14.06 -21.96 42.92
N HIS A 41 15.15 -21.20 43.00
CA HIS A 41 16.56 -21.49 42.73
C HIS A 41 17.11 -22.88 43.11
N ARG A 42 18.04 -23.42 42.30
CA ARG A 42 19.49 -23.55 42.62
C ARG A 42 20.28 -24.28 41.52
N HIS A 43 21.52 -23.84 41.37
CA HIS A 43 22.60 -24.40 40.55
C HIS A 43 22.92 -25.87 40.90
N PHE A 44 23.34 -26.68 39.92
CA PHE A 44 24.68 -27.30 39.88
C PHE A 44 24.86 -28.13 38.59
N SER A 45 26.01 -27.92 37.93
CA SER A 45 26.54 -28.76 36.84
C SER A 45 27.26 -29.98 37.39
N PHE A 46 27.34 -31.06 36.59
CA PHE A 46 28.36 -32.14 36.46
C PHE A 46 27.61 -33.40 35.93
N VAL A 47 28.14 -34.38 35.21
CA VAL A 47 29.31 -34.61 34.37
C VAL A 47 29.01 -35.94 33.61
N THR A 48 29.52 -36.04 32.39
CA THR A 48 29.77 -37.19 31.49
C THR A 48 29.46 -38.65 31.89
N ASN A 49 28.98 -39.39 30.88
CA ASN A 49 29.35 -40.75 30.44
C ASN A 49 29.43 -41.90 31.46
N PHE A 50 28.66 -42.98 31.20
CA PHE A 50 29.16 -44.35 30.91
C PHE A 50 27.95 -45.31 30.88
N PHE A 51 27.76 -46.06 29.79
CA PHE A 51 27.73 -47.53 29.77
C PHE A 51 27.26 -48.04 28.39
N THR A 52 28.23 -48.56 27.65
CA THR A 52 28.04 -49.54 26.58
C THR A 52 27.79 -50.93 27.17
N HIS A 53 27.04 -51.71 26.37
CA HIS A 53 26.93 -53.17 26.36
C HIS A 53 26.01 -53.83 27.40
N PHE A 54 24.84 -54.30 26.92
CA PHE A 54 24.44 -55.70 27.03
C PHE A 54 23.30 -55.98 26.01
N LEU A 55 23.62 -56.78 25.00
CA LEU A 55 22.69 -57.63 24.27
C LEU A 55 22.98 -59.06 24.78
N PRO A 56 21.99 -59.96 24.91
CA PRO A 56 21.56 -60.64 23.69
C PRO A 56 20.09 -61.13 23.66
N LEU A 57 19.68 -61.46 22.43
CA LEU A 57 18.74 -62.53 22.06
C LEU A 57 17.30 -62.46 22.62
N ILE A 58 16.42 -61.79 21.87
CA ILE A 58 15.03 -62.25 21.74
C ILE A 58 14.71 -62.45 20.26
N SER A 59 14.37 -63.71 19.98
CA SER A 59 13.90 -64.31 18.76
C SER A 59 12.52 -63.80 18.34
N LEU A 60 12.35 -63.62 17.02
CA LEU A 60 11.12 -63.68 16.24
C LEU A 60 9.81 -63.22 16.89
N CYS A 61 9.41 -61.99 16.57
CA CYS A 61 8.02 -61.69 16.20
C CYS A 61 8.04 -60.54 15.19
N GLY A 62 7.54 -60.80 13.98
CA GLY A 62 7.44 -59.82 12.90
C GLY A 62 6.47 -58.71 13.28
N PHE A 63 7.00 -57.62 13.81
CA PHE A 63 6.32 -56.33 13.81
C PHE A 63 6.90 -55.51 12.67
N CYS A 64 6.09 -55.31 11.61
CA CYS A 64 6.28 -54.21 10.68
C CYS A 64 6.31 -52.91 11.49
N PHE A 65 7.50 -52.42 11.82
CA PHE A 65 7.69 -51.02 12.13
C PHE A 65 7.41 -50.24 10.84
N VAL A 66 6.15 -49.87 10.66
CA VAL A 66 5.82 -48.71 9.84
C VAL A 66 6.51 -47.54 10.53
N PHE A 67 7.68 -47.15 10.03
CA PHE A 67 8.22 -45.83 10.30
C PHE A 67 7.20 -44.85 9.74
N ILE A 68 6.22 -44.47 10.57
CA ILE A 68 5.47 -43.23 10.36
C ILE A 68 6.53 -42.16 10.57
N LEU A 69 7.21 -41.78 9.49
CA LEU A 69 7.86 -40.49 9.40
C LEU A 69 6.74 -39.48 9.61
N SER A 70 6.52 -39.09 10.87
CA SER A 70 5.73 -37.92 11.20
C SER A 70 6.56 -36.75 10.69
N SER A 71 6.39 -36.42 9.41
CA SER A 71 6.81 -35.14 8.89
C SER A 71 6.13 -34.12 9.77
N SER A 72 6.91 -33.48 10.65
CA SER A 72 6.48 -32.29 11.36
C SER A 72 6.27 -31.22 10.28
N THR A 73 5.09 -31.21 9.68
CA THR A 73 4.66 -30.11 8.84
C THR A 73 4.68 -28.90 9.75
N ASN A 74 5.64 -28.01 9.53
CA ASN A 74 5.71 -26.72 10.20
C ASN A 74 4.41 -25.98 9.90
N ALA A 75 3.40 -26.15 10.75
CA ALA A 75 2.07 -25.56 10.62
C ALA A 75 2.07 -24.03 10.77
N ASN A 76 3.26 -23.42 10.85
CA ASN A 76 3.48 -21.98 11.03
C ASN A 76 4.23 -21.34 9.84
N ALA A 77 4.44 -22.06 8.73
CA ALA A 77 4.96 -21.40 7.53
C ALA A 77 3.91 -20.41 7.01
N ALA A 78 4.27 -19.12 6.93
CA ALA A 78 3.39 -18.10 6.37
C ALA A 78 2.97 -18.53 4.94
N PRO A 79 1.70 -18.29 4.54
CA PRO A 79 1.25 -18.64 3.20
C PRO A 79 2.12 -17.95 2.15
N PRO A 80 2.39 -18.59 1.00
CA PRO A 80 3.21 -18.00 -0.04
C PRO A 80 2.57 -16.71 -0.55
N GLN A 81 3.37 -15.65 -0.67
CA GLN A 81 2.93 -14.36 -1.20
C GLN A 81 2.51 -14.50 -2.67
N ILE A 82 1.40 -13.86 -3.05
CA ILE A 82 0.96 -13.76 -4.45
C ILE A 82 1.48 -12.46 -5.03
N VAL A 83 2.03 -12.52 -6.24
CA VAL A 83 2.63 -11.37 -6.92
C VAL A 83 1.83 -11.05 -8.16
N PHE A 84 1.34 -9.81 -8.26
CA PHE A 84 0.68 -9.28 -9.46
C PHE A 84 1.65 -8.40 -10.24
N ASN A 85 1.86 -8.70 -11.50
CA ASN A 85 2.62 -7.87 -12.43
C ASN A 85 1.71 -6.74 -12.92
N ALA A 86 2.05 -5.50 -12.57
CA ALA A 86 1.25 -4.34 -12.93
C ALA A 86 2.04 -3.40 -13.85
N LEU A 87 1.45 -3.05 -15.00
CA LEU A 87 2.04 -2.13 -15.96
C LEU A 87 1.35 -0.77 -15.86
N LEU A 88 2.11 0.32 -15.77
CA LEU A 88 1.61 1.67 -15.96
C LEU A 88 2.19 2.27 -17.24
N ILE A 89 1.32 2.84 -18.08
CA ILE A 89 1.68 3.63 -19.26
C ILE A 89 1.30 5.09 -18.98
N ILE A 90 2.29 5.96 -18.88
CA ILE A 90 2.11 7.40 -18.72
C ILE A 90 2.18 8.05 -20.10
N LYS A 91 1.07 8.66 -20.54
CA LYS A 91 1.00 9.41 -21.80
C LYS A 91 1.38 10.87 -21.52
N VAL A 92 2.62 11.25 -21.80
CA VAL A 92 3.16 12.58 -21.47
C VAL A 92 2.39 13.70 -22.17
N ASN A 93 1.95 13.44 -23.40
CA ASN A 93 1.23 14.39 -24.23
C ASN A 93 -0.18 13.89 -24.52
N THR A 94 -1.17 14.74 -24.29
CA THR A 94 -2.56 14.57 -24.71
C THR A 94 -2.83 15.52 -25.86
N ALA A 95 -3.38 15.02 -26.96
CA ALA A 95 -3.75 15.79 -28.15
C ALA A 95 -5.04 15.20 -28.76
N ILE A 96 -6.08 15.08 -27.94
CA ILE A 96 -7.36 14.50 -28.32
C ILE A 96 -8.24 15.61 -28.92
N PRO A 97 -8.66 15.51 -30.19
CA PRO A 97 -9.61 16.46 -30.77
C PRO A 97 -11.00 16.28 -30.12
N LYS A 98 -11.94 17.18 -30.42
CA LYS A 98 -13.34 16.97 -30.01
C LYS A 98 -13.86 15.63 -30.54
N GLN A 99 -14.45 14.81 -29.66
CA GLN A 99 -15.00 13.49 -29.99
C GLN A 99 -16.35 13.31 -29.30
N GLY A 100 -17.44 13.24 -30.07
CA GLY A 100 -18.78 13.14 -29.49
C GLY A 100 -19.08 14.31 -28.53
N SER A 101 -19.45 13.97 -27.29
CA SER A 101 -19.69 14.95 -26.21
C SER A 101 -18.39 15.47 -25.56
N PHE A 102 -17.27 14.78 -25.75
CA PHE A 102 -15.98 15.20 -25.21
C PHE A 102 -15.44 16.42 -25.99
N PRO A 103 -15.16 17.54 -25.31
CA PRO A 103 -14.77 18.80 -25.95
C PRO A 103 -13.38 18.78 -26.60
N GLY A 104 -12.57 17.75 -26.34
CA GLY A 104 -11.17 17.67 -26.72
C GLY A 104 -10.25 18.06 -25.55
N ALA A 105 -8.98 17.67 -25.64
CA ALA A 105 -7.96 18.00 -24.65
C ALA A 105 -6.58 18.13 -25.31
N ASN A 106 -5.82 19.13 -24.84
CA ASN A 106 -4.44 19.34 -25.24
C ASN A 106 -3.62 19.72 -24.00
N ALA A 107 -2.75 18.80 -23.57
CA ALA A 107 -1.98 18.95 -22.34
C ALA A 107 -0.63 18.23 -22.46
N THR A 108 0.37 18.75 -21.75
CA THR A 108 1.68 18.11 -21.61
C THR A 108 2.04 18.09 -20.13
N MET A 109 2.42 16.92 -19.62
CA MET A 109 2.86 16.80 -18.23
C MET A 109 4.27 17.36 -18.02
N THR A 110 4.48 17.99 -16.86
CA THR A 110 5.81 18.39 -16.40
C THR A 110 6.59 17.18 -15.88
N GLN A 111 7.92 17.29 -15.79
CA GLN A 111 8.74 16.22 -15.21
C GLN A 111 8.36 15.91 -13.76
N ASN A 112 8.01 16.92 -12.97
CA ASN A 112 7.58 16.73 -11.57
C ASN A 112 6.29 15.92 -11.49
N GLN A 113 5.35 16.13 -12.41
CA GLN A 113 4.12 15.33 -12.49
C GLN A 113 4.43 13.88 -12.86
N ILE A 114 5.26 13.65 -13.89
CA ILE A 114 5.70 12.31 -14.30
C ILE A 114 6.37 11.57 -13.12
N ASN A 115 7.25 12.24 -12.38
CA ASN A 115 7.92 11.66 -11.22
C ASN A 115 6.93 11.31 -10.10
N GLY A 116 5.98 12.19 -9.78
CA GLY A 116 4.95 11.96 -8.77
C GLY A 116 4.09 10.73 -9.09
N ILE A 117 3.62 10.61 -10.32
CA ILE A 117 2.80 9.48 -10.78
C ILE A 117 3.63 8.18 -10.77
N THR A 118 4.86 8.23 -11.31
CA THR A 118 5.77 7.09 -11.35
C THR A 118 6.06 6.56 -9.95
N ARG A 119 6.30 7.45 -8.98
CA ARG A 119 6.50 7.12 -7.57
C ARG A 119 5.26 6.49 -6.96
N SER A 120 4.10 7.11 -7.12
CA SER A 120 2.85 6.60 -6.56
C SER A 120 2.52 5.19 -7.06
N PHE A 121 2.79 4.89 -8.33
CA PHE A 121 2.59 3.55 -8.88
C PHE A 121 3.67 2.54 -8.50
N SER A 122 4.95 2.96 -8.50
CA SER A 122 6.07 2.02 -8.36
C SER A 122 6.48 1.76 -6.92
N ILE A 123 6.10 2.66 -6.00
CA ILE A 123 6.52 2.61 -4.60
C ILE A 123 5.29 2.56 -3.70
N ASP A 124 4.46 3.62 -3.75
CA ASP A 124 3.38 3.77 -2.77
C ASP A 124 2.30 2.69 -2.95
N PHE A 125 1.87 2.40 -4.19
CA PHE A 125 0.87 1.38 -4.50
C PHE A 125 1.29 -0.04 -4.03
N PRO A 126 2.47 -0.58 -4.41
CA PRO A 126 2.97 -1.85 -3.89
C PRO A 126 3.07 -1.88 -2.36
N TYR A 127 3.61 -0.82 -1.74
CA TYR A 127 3.73 -0.72 -0.29
C TYR A 127 2.36 -0.83 0.39
N TRP A 128 1.37 -0.08 -0.10
CA TRP A 128 0.04 -0.11 0.48
C TRP A 128 -0.64 -1.46 0.31
N ILE A 129 -0.50 -2.12 -0.85
CA ILE A 129 -1.03 -3.48 -1.05
C ILE A 129 -0.40 -4.46 -0.07
N GLN A 130 0.92 -4.45 0.09
CA GLN A 130 1.60 -5.29 1.08
C GLN A 130 1.10 -4.99 2.50
N THR A 131 1.01 -3.71 2.86
CA THR A 131 0.57 -3.27 4.18
C THR A 131 -0.86 -3.74 4.48
N ILE A 132 -1.81 -3.47 3.60
CA ILE A 132 -3.22 -3.80 3.85
C ILE A 132 -3.49 -5.30 3.75
N THR A 133 -2.66 -6.06 3.03
CA THR A 133 -2.79 -7.53 2.93
C THR A 133 -1.88 -8.29 3.89
N ASN A 134 -1.18 -7.61 4.81
CA ASN A 134 -0.19 -8.20 5.72
C ASN A 134 0.85 -9.07 4.98
N ASN A 135 1.42 -8.52 3.90
CA ASN A 135 2.37 -9.16 2.98
C ASN A 135 1.83 -10.38 2.21
N ARG A 136 0.53 -10.69 2.28
CA ARG A 136 -0.08 -11.80 1.50
C ARG A 136 -0.04 -11.55 0.00
N VAL A 137 -0.13 -10.29 -0.42
CA VAL A 137 -0.12 -9.85 -1.82
C VAL A 137 0.99 -8.83 -2.03
N ALA A 138 1.68 -8.94 -3.16
CA ALA A 138 2.66 -7.98 -3.66
C ALA A 138 2.30 -7.53 -5.08
N ILE A 139 2.73 -6.32 -5.41
CA ILE A 139 2.70 -5.79 -6.77
C ILE A 139 4.14 -5.74 -7.28
N ALA A 140 4.37 -6.24 -8.49
CA ALA A 140 5.59 -6.06 -9.26
C ALA A 140 5.32 -4.98 -10.33
N PRO A 141 5.59 -3.70 -10.05
CA PRO A 141 5.26 -2.61 -10.95
C PRO A 141 6.27 -2.48 -12.10
N LYS A 142 5.80 -2.04 -13.26
CA LYS A 142 6.62 -1.50 -14.36
C LYS A 142 5.97 -0.22 -14.88
N VAL A 143 6.78 0.79 -15.16
CA VAL A 143 6.33 2.07 -15.72
C VAL A 143 6.90 2.28 -17.10
N ILE A 144 6.07 2.78 -18.02
CA ILE A 144 6.46 3.25 -19.34
C ILE A 144 6.06 4.72 -19.44
N VAL A 145 7.02 5.60 -19.72
CA VAL A 145 6.75 7.00 -20.03
C VAL A 145 6.73 7.15 -21.55
N SER A 146 5.55 7.31 -22.13
CA SER A 146 5.37 7.40 -23.58
C SER A 146 5.32 8.86 -24.03
N SER A 147 6.22 9.20 -24.95
CA SER A 147 6.21 10.48 -25.67
C SER A 147 5.16 10.50 -26.78
N THR A 148 4.65 9.34 -27.20
CA THR A 148 3.59 9.23 -28.22
C THR A 148 2.32 9.90 -27.68
N PRO A 149 1.80 10.94 -28.35
CA PRO A 149 0.61 11.61 -27.86
C PRO A 149 -0.61 10.70 -27.84
N LEU A 150 -1.46 10.84 -26.82
CA LEU A 150 -2.81 10.28 -26.81
C LEU A 150 -3.70 11.09 -27.74
N LYS A 151 -4.28 10.45 -28.76
CA LYS A 151 -5.02 11.15 -29.85
C LYS A 151 -6.51 10.86 -29.88
N THR A 152 -6.95 9.82 -29.19
CA THR A 152 -8.32 9.33 -29.21
C THR A 152 -8.72 8.86 -27.82
N LEU A 153 -10.03 8.75 -27.61
CA LEU A 153 -10.64 8.04 -26.49
C LEU A 153 -11.51 6.95 -27.10
N GLU A 154 -11.32 5.71 -26.67
CA GLU A 154 -12.19 4.60 -27.02
C GLU A 154 -13.61 4.80 -26.46
N TYR A 155 -13.73 5.46 -25.29
CA TYR A 155 -15.00 5.76 -24.63
C TYR A 155 -15.15 7.28 -24.38
N PRO A 156 -15.39 8.07 -25.43
CA PRO A 156 -15.35 9.54 -25.34
C PRO A 156 -16.39 10.10 -24.37
N ASP A 157 -17.58 9.50 -24.26
CA ASP A 157 -18.64 9.96 -23.34
C ASP A 157 -18.29 9.74 -21.85
N TRP A 158 -17.33 8.86 -21.57
CA TRP A 158 -16.84 8.56 -20.23
C TRP A 158 -15.40 9.03 -20.00
N VAL A 159 -14.81 9.69 -21.01
CA VAL A 159 -13.39 10.06 -21.03
C VAL A 159 -12.48 8.84 -20.82
N GLY A 160 -12.95 7.66 -21.22
CA GLY A 160 -12.23 6.40 -21.04
C GLY A 160 -11.19 6.19 -22.12
N ILE A 161 -9.97 5.89 -21.68
CA ILE A 161 -8.90 5.42 -22.55
C ILE A 161 -9.05 3.90 -22.60
N GLY A 162 -9.08 3.34 -23.80
CA GLY A 162 -9.12 1.89 -23.98
C GLY A 162 -7.81 1.36 -24.58
N PRO A 163 -7.69 0.04 -24.74
CA PRO A 163 -6.50 -0.57 -25.33
C PRO A 163 -6.20 -0.08 -26.75
N ASN A 164 -7.24 0.32 -27.50
CA ASN A 164 -7.06 0.81 -28.86
C ASN A 164 -6.29 2.14 -28.90
N ASP A 165 -6.32 2.92 -27.82
CA ASP A 165 -5.64 4.20 -27.71
C ASP A 165 -4.15 4.10 -27.39
N VAL A 166 -3.69 2.93 -26.93
CA VAL A 166 -2.30 2.66 -26.50
C VAL A 166 -1.67 1.43 -27.18
N GLN A 167 -2.21 1.01 -28.32
CA GLN A 167 -1.73 -0.20 -29.01
C GLN A 167 -0.23 -0.18 -29.31
N THR A 168 0.37 1.00 -29.53
CA THR A 168 1.81 1.11 -29.83
C THR A 168 2.63 0.66 -28.62
N GLU A 169 2.30 1.19 -27.44
CA GLU A 169 2.95 0.84 -26.18
C GLU A 169 2.67 -0.61 -25.80
N LEU A 170 1.42 -1.06 -25.98
CA LEU A 170 1.03 -2.44 -25.70
C LEU A 170 1.77 -3.41 -26.62
N LYS A 171 1.82 -3.20 -27.94
CA LYS A 171 2.56 -4.09 -28.86
C LYS A 171 4.05 -4.17 -28.52
N ALA A 172 4.65 -3.05 -28.10
CA ALA A 172 6.05 -3.01 -27.70
C ALA A 172 6.35 -3.73 -26.38
N ASN A 173 5.37 -3.87 -25.48
CA ASN A 173 5.62 -4.32 -24.10
C ASN A 173 4.85 -5.58 -23.67
N LEU A 174 3.77 -5.93 -24.35
CA LEU A 174 2.94 -7.10 -24.09
C LEU A 174 3.38 -8.32 -24.92
N GLY A 175 4.29 -8.15 -25.88
CA GLY A 175 4.68 -9.21 -26.84
C GLY A 175 3.52 -9.66 -27.73
N THR A 176 3.74 -10.72 -28.53
CA THR A 176 2.72 -11.25 -29.46
C THR A 176 1.56 -11.99 -28.78
N ASN A 177 1.69 -12.31 -27.49
CA ASN A 177 0.74 -13.15 -26.75
C ASN A 177 0.11 -12.48 -25.53
N GLY A 178 0.35 -11.18 -25.29
CA GLY A 178 -0.18 -10.42 -24.14
C GLY A 178 0.11 -10.95 -22.73
N GLY A 179 0.82 -12.07 -22.61
CA GLY A 179 0.97 -12.84 -21.39
C GLY A 179 2.13 -12.34 -20.55
N GLY A 180 1.81 -11.79 -19.38
CA GLY A 180 2.81 -11.43 -18.37
C GLY A 180 2.32 -10.38 -17.39
N TRP A 181 1.25 -9.67 -17.73
CA TRP A 181 0.67 -8.63 -16.89
C TRP A 181 -0.64 -9.10 -16.30
N ASP A 182 -0.82 -8.85 -15.00
CA ASP A 182 -2.07 -9.09 -14.30
C ASP A 182 -2.97 -7.85 -14.32
N ALA A 183 -2.36 -6.67 -14.48
CA ALA A 183 -3.05 -5.38 -14.54
C ALA A 183 -2.30 -4.41 -15.46
N VAL A 184 -3.05 -3.66 -16.27
CA VAL A 184 -2.53 -2.53 -17.07
C VAL A 184 -3.26 -1.26 -16.69
N PHE A 185 -2.50 -0.20 -16.44
CA PHE A 185 -2.96 1.14 -16.15
C PHE A 185 -2.47 2.08 -17.24
N VAL A 186 -3.32 2.99 -17.67
CA VAL A 186 -2.94 4.11 -18.54
C VAL A 186 -3.26 5.39 -17.83
N TYR A 187 -2.25 6.24 -17.66
CA TYR A 187 -2.41 7.54 -17.07
C TYR A 187 -2.17 8.64 -18.10
N THR A 188 -3.04 9.65 -18.11
CA THR A 188 -2.81 10.88 -18.86
C THR A 188 -3.35 12.11 -18.12
N ASN A 189 -2.79 13.29 -18.42
CA ASN A 189 -3.40 14.55 -17.98
C ASN A 189 -4.46 14.98 -19.00
N ILE A 190 -5.69 15.18 -18.53
CA ILE A 190 -6.81 15.70 -19.32
C ILE A 190 -7.23 17.03 -18.69
N GLU A 191 -6.35 18.03 -18.80
CA GLU A 191 -6.69 19.40 -18.46
C GLU A 191 -7.56 20.00 -19.56
N ASN A 192 -8.84 20.22 -19.25
CA ASN A 192 -9.67 21.09 -20.07
C ASN A 192 -9.75 22.47 -19.40
N LYS A 193 -9.12 23.47 -20.02
CA LYS A 193 -9.17 24.88 -19.57
C LYS A 193 -10.60 25.42 -19.71
N GLY A 194 -11.46 25.16 -18.73
CA GLY A 194 -12.76 25.82 -18.61
C GLY A 194 -13.96 24.93 -18.27
N GLN A 195 -13.82 23.60 -18.27
CA GLN A 195 -14.87 22.70 -17.80
C GLN A 195 -14.29 21.74 -16.76
N LEU A 196 -14.77 21.87 -15.52
CA LEU A 196 -14.57 20.89 -14.46
C LEU A 196 -15.25 19.59 -14.90
N LEU A 197 -14.54 18.73 -15.65
CA LEU A 197 -14.80 17.30 -15.54
C LEU A 197 -14.52 16.98 -14.08
N SER A 198 -15.58 16.77 -13.32
CA SER A 198 -15.51 16.68 -11.86
C SER A 198 -14.56 15.57 -11.44
N HIS A 199 -13.41 15.97 -10.89
CA HIS A 199 -12.57 15.30 -9.89
C HIS A 199 -12.29 13.81 -10.15
N TYR A 200 -11.04 13.50 -10.51
CA TYR A 200 -10.45 12.15 -10.54
C TYR A 200 -11.37 11.06 -11.14
N GLY A 201 -11.19 10.78 -12.43
CA GLY A 201 -11.93 9.71 -13.10
C GLY A 201 -11.01 8.54 -13.40
N GLY A 202 -11.52 7.34 -13.12
CA GLY A 202 -10.99 6.12 -13.69
C GLY A 202 -12.09 5.39 -14.45
N LEU A 203 -11.71 4.77 -15.56
CA LEU A 203 -12.56 3.77 -16.22
C LEU A 203 -11.76 2.49 -16.25
N THR A 204 -12.27 1.48 -15.55
CA THR A 204 -11.73 0.13 -15.63
C THR A 204 -12.59 -0.75 -16.50
N GLU A 205 -11.96 -1.35 -17.50
CA GLU A 205 -12.47 -2.49 -18.21
C GLU A 205 -11.92 -3.76 -17.56
N GLY A 206 -12.85 -4.63 -17.14
CA GLY A 206 -12.50 -6.00 -16.81
C GLY A 206 -11.86 -6.71 -18.00
N ALA A 207 -11.12 -7.78 -17.73
CA ALA A 207 -10.47 -8.66 -18.70
C ALA A 207 -11.06 -8.62 -20.13
N ILE A 208 -10.33 -8.00 -21.06
CA ILE A 208 -10.81 -7.79 -22.44
C ILE A 208 -10.64 -9.07 -23.27
N PRO A 209 -11.72 -9.61 -23.87
CA PRO A 209 -11.62 -10.73 -24.80
C PRO A 209 -10.87 -10.32 -26.08
N GLY A 210 -9.72 -10.95 -26.38
CA GLY A 210 -9.02 -10.81 -27.67
C GLY A 210 -7.60 -10.22 -27.60
N LEU A 211 -7.22 -9.56 -26.51
CA LEU A 211 -5.84 -9.08 -26.28
C LEU A 211 -4.97 -10.09 -25.54
N SER A 212 -5.30 -11.38 -25.70
CA SER A 212 -4.90 -12.50 -24.84
C SER A 212 -5.52 -12.45 -23.44
N ARG A 213 -5.67 -13.62 -22.86
CA ARG A 213 -6.61 -13.93 -21.77
C ARG A 213 -6.30 -13.16 -20.48
N TRP A 214 -7.31 -12.43 -19.98
CA TRP A 214 -7.51 -12.02 -18.59
C TRP A 214 -6.79 -10.78 -18.03
N VAL A 215 -6.12 -9.94 -18.83
CA VAL A 215 -5.52 -8.70 -18.30
C VAL A 215 -6.59 -7.64 -18.07
N GLY A 216 -6.71 -7.14 -16.83
CA GLY A 216 -7.55 -5.98 -16.54
C GLY A 216 -6.92 -4.70 -17.06
N PHE A 217 -7.75 -3.77 -17.54
CA PHE A 217 -7.28 -2.52 -18.13
C PHE A 217 -7.97 -1.34 -17.47
N THR A 218 -7.18 -0.40 -16.98
CA THR A 218 -7.67 0.79 -16.31
C THR A 218 -7.12 2.02 -17.00
N SER A 219 -8.00 2.97 -17.31
CA SER A 219 -7.62 4.34 -17.57
C SER A 219 -7.75 5.18 -16.31
N LEU A 220 -6.76 6.04 -16.08
CA LEU A 220 -6.71 7.01 -14.99
C LEU A 220 -6.44 8.39 -15.57
N TYR A 221 -7.25 9.34 -15.16
CA TYR A 221 -7.02 10.74 -15.47
C TYR A 221 -7.42 11.59 -14.28
N THR A 222 -6.57 12.58 -13.98
CA THR A 222 -6.89 13.61 -13.00
C THR A 222 -6.69 14.97 -13.63
N THR A 223 -7.52 15.92 -13.21
CA THR A 223 -7.36 17.34 -13.51
C THR A 223 -6.20 17.98 -12.73
N TYR A 224 -5.61 17.25 -11.78
CA TYR A 224 -4.52 17.70 -10.93
C TYR A 224 -3.50 16.57 -10.78
N ALA A 225 -2.56 16.46 -11.71
CA ALA A 225 -1.44 15.52 -11.56
C ALA A 225 -0.61 15.85 -10.30
N ASP A 226 -0.65 17.09 -9.82
CA ASP A 226 -0.04 17.50 -8.55
C ASP A 226 -0.65 16.78 -7.34
N ASN A 227 -1.87 16.22 -7.43
CA ASN A 227 -2.47 15.43 -6.36
C ASN A 227 -1.71 14.12 -6.08
N PHE A 228 -0.88 13.65 -7.01
CA PHE A 228 0.05 12.55 -6.73
C PHE A 228 1.22 12.98 -5.84
N ASN A 229 1.50 14.30 -5.74
CA ASN A 229 2.54 14.87 -4.90
C ASN A 229 2.03 15.29 -3.52
N VAL A 230 0.72 15.47 -3.32
CA VAL A 230 0.15 15.89 -2.04
C VAL A 230 -0.10 14.66 -1.15
N ASN A 231 0.84 14.36 -0.25
CA ASN A 231 0.75 13.35 0.81
C ASN A 231 0.55 11.89 0.35
N GLY A 232 0.70 11.56 -0.94
CA GLY A 232 0.64 10.18 -1.47
C GLY A 232 -0.69 9.44 -1.32
N LEU A 233 -1.66 10.02 -0.61
CA LEU A 233 -2.90 9.37 -0.20
C LEU A 233 -3.90 9.21 -1.35
N TYR A 234 -4.09 10.25 -2.17
CA TYR A 234 -5.08 10.25 -3.24
C TYR A 234 -4.63 9.46 -4.48
N GLY A 235 -3.41 9.68 -4.94
CA GLY A 235 -2.87 8.97 -6.11
C GLY A 235 -2.83 7.46 -5.93
N THR A 236 -2.34 7.02 -4.77
CA THR A 236 -2.24 5.59 -4.46
C THR A 236 -3.61 4.94 -4.27
N GLU A 237 -4.52 5.64 -3.61
CA GLU A 237 -5.90 5.17 -3.44
C GLU A 237 -6.59 4.94 -4.78
N GLY A 238 -6.35 5.83 -5.73
CA GLY A 238 -6.79 5.69 -7.09
C GLY A 238 -6.30 4.42 -7.79
N PHE A 239 -5.01 4.10 -7.69
CA PHE A 239 -4.48 2.84 -8.22
C PHE A 239 -5.09 1.61 -7.55
N ILE A 240 -5.23 1.62 -6.21
CA ILE A 240 -5.84 0.51 -5.47
C ILE A 240 -7.31 0.33 -5.88
N HIS A 241 -8.05 1.43 -5.97
CA HIS A 241 -9.46 1.44 -6.34
C HIS A 241 -9.70 0.82 -7.71
N GLU A 242 -9.01 1.31 -8.72
CA GLU A 242 -9.19 0.79 -10.07
C GLU A 242 -8.66 -0.63 -10.24
N TRP A 243 -7.56 -0.96 -9.54
CA TRP A 243 -7.11 -2.34 -9.49
C TRP A 243 -8.19 -3.27 -8.94
N MET A 244 -8.96 -2.84 -7.93
CA MET A 244 -10.05 -3.65 -7.38
C MET A 244 -11.14 -3.95 -8.41
N HIS A 245 -11.48 -3.02 -9.31
CA HIS A 245 -12.40 -3.31 -10.41
C HIS A 245 -11.87 -4.43 -11.33
N GLN A 246 -10.57 -4.46 -11.59
CA GLN A 246 -9.95 -5.56 -12.35
C GLN A 246 -10.07 -6.89 -11.60
N LEU A 247 -9.81 -6.87 -10.29
CA LEU A 247 -9.93 -8.06 -9.43
C LEU A 247 -11.36 -8.57 -9.33
N GLU A 248 -12.36 -7.67 -9.34
CA GLU A 248 -13.78 -8.03 -9.31
C GLU A 248 -14.20 -8.76 -10.58
N ALA A 249 -13.81 -8.23 -11.74
CA ALA A 249 -14.07 -8.88 -13.01
C ALA A 249 -13.42 -10.27 -13.08
N TYR A 250 -12.16 -10.38 -12.62
CA TYR A 250 -11.45 -11.65 -12.62
C TYR A 250 -12.00 -12.63 -11.57
N TYR A 251 -11.85 -12.32 -10.28
CA TYR A 251 -12.23 -13.25 -9.22
C TYR A 251 -13.74 -13.44 -9.11
N GLY A 252 -14.52 -12.37 -9.23
CA GLY A 252 -15.97 -12.39 -9.05
C GLY A 252 -16.65 -12.96 -10.27
N SER A 253 -16.58 -12.24 -11.39
CA SER A 253 -17.31 -12.59 -12.60
C SER A 253 -16.75 -13.84 -13.28
N THR A 254 -15.43 -14.07 -13.26
CA THR A 254 -14.82 -15.21 -13.96
C THR A 254 -14.68 -16.44 -13.07
N LEU A 255 -14.23 -16.27 -11.81
CA LEU A 255 -13.88 -17.40 -10.94
C LEU A 255 -14.89 -17.69 -9.82
N GLY A 256 -16.00 -16.95 -9.79
CA GLY A 256 -17.12 -17.17 -8.86
C GLY A 256 -16.78 -16.90 -7.40
N VAL A 257 -15.77 -16.07 -7.12
CA VAL A 257 -15.47 -15.64 -5.74
C VAL A 257 -16.62 -14.77 -5.25
N PRO A 258 -17.23 -15.08 -4.09
CA PRO A 258 -18.37 -14.31 -3.59
C PRO A 258 -17.98 -12.87 -3.23
N MET A 259 -18.50 -11.91 -3.99
CA MET A 259 -18.26 -10.49 -3.74
C MET A 259 -19.23 -9.90 -2.71
N PRO A 260 -18.81 -8.88 -1.93
CA PRO A 260 -19.69 -8.12 -1.05
C PRO A 260 -20.89 -7.55 -1.79
N TYR A 261 -22.06 -7.66 -1.16
CA TYR A 261 -23.29 -7.03 -1.62
C TYR A 261 -23.53 -5.71 -0.88
N CYS A 262 -23.63 -4.61 -1.62
CA CYS A 262 -24.11 -3.32 -1.12
C CYS A 262 -25.35 -2.89 -1.94
N PRO A 263 -26.57 -3.02 -1.40
CA PRO A 263 -27.77 -2.52 -2.06
C PRO A 263 -27.74 -1.00 -2.09
N PRO A 264 -28.30 -0.35 -3.13
CA PRO A 264 -28.46 1.08 -3.09
C PRO A 264 -29.63 1.46 -2.16
N PRO A 265 -29.57 2.61 -1.46
CA PRO A 265 -30.73 3.45 -1.29
C PRO A 265 -30.99 4.17 -2.63
N GLY A 266 -31.67 3.49 -3.57
CA GLY A 266 -32.33 4.13 -4.73
C GLY A 266 -31.48 4.80 -5.82
N SER A 267 -30.16 4.58 -5.91
CA SER A 267 -29.30 5.23 -6.90
C SER A 267 -28.75 4.26 -7.96
N SER A 268 -28.63 4.75 -9.19
CA SER A 268 -28.10 4.09 -10.40
C SER A 268 -26.57 3.88 -10.37
N VAL A 269 -25.94 3.95 -9.20
CA VAL A 269 -24.49 3.74 -9.07
C VAL A 269 -24.26 2.25 -8.95
N SER A 270 -24.12 1.63 -10.13
CA SER A 270 -23.57 0.32 -10.47
C SER A 270 -23.13 -0.60 -9.32
N ASP A 271 -23.60 -1.85 -9.39
CA ASP A 271 -23.38 -3.02 -8.54
C ASP A 271 -21.91 -3.47 -8.32
N PHE A 272 -20.92 -2.56 -8.41
CA PHE A 272 -19.51 -2.92 -8.28
C PHE A 272 -19.06 -2.94 -6.82
N PRO A 273 -18.52 -4.07 -6.34
CA PRO A 273 -18.04 -4.17 -4.97
C PRO A 273 -17.00 -3.10 -4.60
N ALA A 274 -16.22 -2.55 -5.52
CA ALA A 274 -15.18 -1.58 -5.21
C ALA A 274 -15.77 -0.29 -4.62
N HIS A 275 -17.02 0.01 -4.95
CA HIS A 275 -17.75 1.18 -4.48
C HIS A 275 -18.44 0.97 -3.13
N CYS A 276 -18.53 -0.26 -2.61
CA CYS A 276 -19.25 -0.53 -1.37
C CYS A 276 -18.66 0.20 -0.16
N GLY A 277 -17.39 0.63 -0.19
CA GLY A 277 -16.76 1.41 0.86
C GLY A 277 -17.49 2.73 1.17
N GLY A 278 -18.09 3.37 0.16
CA GLY A 278 -18.88 4.59 0.33
C GLY A 278 -20.34 4.38 0.73
N ILE A 279 -20.83 3.14 0.72
CA ILE A 279 -22.23 2.78 1.01
C ILE A 279 -22.36 2.11 2.38
N LEU A 280 -21.41 1.25 2.72
CA LEU A 280 -21.47 0.45 3.93
C LEU A 280 -21.16 1.31 5.17
N PRO A 281 -22.06 1.36 6.18
CA PRO A 281 -21.93 2.28 7.32
C PRO A 281 -20.63 2.13 8.12
N GLN A 282 -20.03 0.93 8.16
CA GLN A 282 -18.78 0.67 8.89
C GLN A 282 -17.51 1.21 8.22
N TYR A 283 -17.62 1.64 6.95
CA TYR A 283 -16.54 2.23 6.16
C TYR A 283 -16.80 3.71 5.85
N GLY A 284 -18.08 4.12 5.73
CA GLY A 284 -18.49 5.50 5.96
C GLY A 284 -19.66 5.99 5.11
N ASN A 285 -20.67 6.57 5.79
CA ASN A 285 -21.55 7.62 5.27
C ASN A 285 -20.79 8.97 5.27
N GLY A 286 -19.84 9.18 4.36
CA GLY A 286 -19.19 10.49 4.19
C GLY A 286 -18.10 10.86 5.21
N VAL A 287 -17.61 9.91 6.00
CA VAL A 287 -16.33 10.05 6.71
C VAL A 287 -15.43 8.90 6.28
N ALA A 288 -14.95 8.97 5.03
CA ALA A 288 -13.63 8.44 4.77
C ALA A 288 -12.75 8.93 5.91
N ASP A 289 -12.02 8.02 6.58
CA ASP A 289 -11.05 8.43 7.59
C ASP A 289 -10.25 9.56 6.95
N LYS A 290 -10.31 10.78 7.54
CA LYS A 290 -9.81 12.00 6.88
C LYS A 290 -8.33 11.84 6.47
N LEU A 291 -7.65 10.84 7.04
CA LEU A 291 -6.27 10.48 6.78
C LEU A 291 -6.09 9.21 5.92
N LEU A 292 -7.04 8.28 5.85
CA LEU A 292 -6.85 6.98 5.18
C LEU A 292 -7.81 6.69 4.01
N GLY A 293 -8.79 7.56 3.73
CA GLY A 293 -9.69 7.36 2.60
C GLY A 293 -10.51 6.07 2.73
N TRP A 294 -10.64 5.31 1.64
CA TRP A 294 -11.29 3.99 1.59
C TRP A 294 -10.32 2.83 1.88
N LYS A 295 -9.08 3.09 2.26
CA LYS A 295 -8.08 2.02 2.49
C LYS A 295 -8.48 1.02 3.57
N LYS A 296 -9.31 1.42 4.54
CA LYS A 296 -9.92 0.48 5.51
C LYS A 296 -10.85 -0.51 4.82
N TYR A 297 -11.68 -0.04 3.89
CA TYR A 297 -12.52 -0.91 3.07
C TYR A 297 -11.67 -1.84 2.20
N TYR A 298 -10.67 -1.30 1.51
CA TYR A 298 -9.77 -2.09 0.66
C TYR A 298 -9.03 -3.17 1.45
N LYS A 299 -8.57 -2.85 2.66
CA LYS A 299 -8.00 -3.82 3.59
C LYS A 299 -8.98 -4.96 3.85
N ASP A 300 -10.19 -4.68 4.28
CA ASP A 300 -11.15 -5.75 4.59
C ASP A 300 -11.57 -6.51 3.32
N PHE A 301 -11.72 -5.83 2.19
CA PHE A 301 -12.07 -6.44 0.90
C PHE A 301 -11.01 -7.45 0.44
N LEU A 302 -9.75 -7.02 0.38
CA LEU A 302 -8.64 -7.87 -0.06
C LEU A 302 -8.37 -9.02 0.93
N ASN A 303 -8.71 -8.86 2.21
CA ASN A 303 -8.58 -9.93 3.22
C ASN A 303 -9.84 -10.80 3.37
N GLY A 304 -10.92 -10.56 2.60
CA GLY A 304 -12.16 -11.34 2.70
C GLY A 304 -12.91 -11.14 4.03
N LYS A 305 -12.89 -9.92 4.56
CA LYS A 305 -13.44 -9.54 5.87
C LYS A 305 -14.57 -8.52 5.79
N VAL A 306 -15.04 -8.17 4.60
CA VAL A 306 -16.14 -7.19 4.45
C VAL A 306 -17.42 -7.82 4.96
N LYS A 307 -18.04 -7.17 5.96
CA LYS A 307 -19.39 -7.49 6.39
C LYS A 307 -20.38 -6.79 5.46
N ASP A 308 -20.98 -7.54 4.53
CA ASP A 308 -21.89 -6.98 3.53
C ASP A 308 -23.24 -6.57 4.15
N ALA A 309 -24.14 -5.97 3.36
CA ALA A 309 -25.43 -5.51 3.86
C ALA A 309 -26.32 -6.64 4.41
N ASN A 310 -26.14 -7.86 3.90
CA ASN A 310 -26.81 -9.07 4.37
C ASN A 310 -26.09 -9.71 5.57
N GLN A 311 -25.13 -9.01 6.17
CA GLN A 311 -24.31 -9.46 7.29
C GLN A 311 -23.40 -10.66 6.97
N ASN A 312 -23.23 -11.02 5.70
CA ASN A 312 -22.28 -12.07 5.32
C ASN A 312 -20.85 -11.50 5.31
N ILE A 313 -19.88 -12.35 5.62
CA ILE A 313 -18.46 -12.01 5.46
C ILE A 313 -18.04 -12.39 4.04
N ARG A 314 -17.65 -11.40 3.24
CA ARG A 314 -17.27 -11.55 1.82
C ARG A 314 -16.02 -10.73 1.48
N GLY A 315 -15.58 -10.84 0.24
CA GLY A 315 -14.37 -10.22 -0.29
C GLY A 315 -13.47 -11.26 -0.94
N LEU A 316 -12.25 -10.86 -1.28
CA LEU A 316 -11.29 -11.73 -1.96
C LEU A 316 -10.70 -12.76 -1.01
N GLY A 317 -9.79 -12.33 -0.14
CA GLY A 317 -9.15 -13.18 0.86
C GLY A 317 -8.57 -14.46 0.27
N GLU A 318 -8.41 -15.49 1.12
CA GLU A 318 -7.80 -16.76 0.69
C GLU A 318 -8.61 -17.45 -0.43
N THR A 319 -9.93 -17.26 -0.47
CA THR A 319 -10.82 -17.79 -1.52
C THR A 319 -10.43 -17.32 -2.92
N ALA A 320 -9.98 -16.06 -3.05
CA ALA A 320 -9.42 -15.53 -4.29
C ALA A 320 -7.97 -16.02 -4.47
N TRP A 321 -7.15 -15.85 -3.45
CA TRP A 321 -5.70 -16.05 -3.51
C TRP A 321 -5.29 -17.48 -3.91
N VAL A 322 -6.01 -18.52 -3.47
CA VAL A 322 -5.74 -19.90 -3.91
C VAL A 322 -5.97 -20.14 -5.41
N LYS A 323 -6.67 -19.24 -6.10
CA LYS A 323 -6.98 -19.33 -7.53
C LYS A 323 -5.90 -18.70 -8.42
N GLY A 324 -4.91 -18.03 -7.83
CA GLY A 324 -3.79 -17.41 -8.56
C GLY A 324 -4.17 -16.11 -9.27
N THR A 325 -3.22 -15.53 -10.00
CA THR A 325 -3.41 -14.26 -10.71
C THR A 325 -3.88 -14.47 -12.16
N PRO A 326 -4.42 -13.44 -12.84
CA PRO A 326 -4.82 -13.54 -14.24
C PRO A 326 -3.73 -14.07 -15.20
N ALA A 327 -2.48 -13.68 -15.00
CA ALA A 327 -1.34 -14.17 -15.80
C ALA A 327 -0.92 -15.61 -15.45
N GLY A 328 -1.60 -16.28 -14.51
CA GLY A 328 -1.36 -17.67 -14.13
C GLY A 328 -0.14 -17.89 -13.24
N SER A 329 0.47 -16.82 -12.72
CA SER A 329 1.66 -16.88 -11.88
C SER A 329 1.34 -17.26 -10.43
N PHE A 330 1.35 -18.56 -10.12
CA PHE A 330 1.74 -19.00 -8.78
C PHE A 330 3.27 -18.96 -8.73
N ASN A 331 3.86 -17.84 -8.29
CA ASN A 331 5.29 -17.84 -7.98
C ASN A 331 5.48 -18.69 -6.71
N THR A 332 5.66 -20.00 -6.89
CA THR A 332 5.95 -20.96 -5.79
C THR A 332 7.39 -20.86 -5.30
N SER A 333 8.20 -20.01 -5.91
CA SER A 333 9.51 -19.65 -5.37
C SER A 333 9.33 -18.60 -4.26
N PRO A 334 9.98 -18.74 -3.09
CA PRO A 334 10.07 -17.66 -2.11
C PRO A 334 10.53 -16.41 -2.85
N PRO A 335 10.01 -15.21 -2.50
CA PRO A 335 10.21 -14.01 -3.28
C PRO A 335 11.70 -13.86 -3.53
N ARG A 336 12.12 -14.07 -4.78
CA ARG A 336 13.39 -13.52 -5.23
C ARG A 336 13.19 -12.04 -4.98
N ALA A 337 13.95 -11.46 -4.04
CA ALA A 337 13.98 -10.01 -3.85
C ALA A 337 14.04 -9.44 -5.25
N ILE A 338 12.94 -8.83 -5.70
CA ILE A 338 12.84 -8.36 -7.06
C ILE A 338 13.97 -7.34 -7.13
N PRO A 339 15.03 -7.57 -7.92
CA PRO A 339 15.93 -6.47 -8.20
C PRO A 339 15.02 -5.47 -8.89
N ILE A 340 14.75 -4.34 -8.23
CA ILE A 340 14.03 -3.24 -8.84
C ILE A 340 14.81 -2.97 -10.12
N VAL A 341 14.26 -3.39 -11.27
CA VAL A 341 14.86 -3.11 -12.57
C VAL A 341 14.53 -1.65 -12.82
N THR A 342 15.27 -0.79 -12.12
CA THR A 342 15.42 0.61 -12.48
C THR A 342 16.24 0.62 -13.76
N ASP A 343 15.60 0.45 -14.91
CA ASP A 343 16.02 1.33 -16.00
C ASP A 343 15.89 2.72 -15.41
N ALA A 344 17.03 3.37 -15.18
CA ALA A 344 17.18 4.50 -14.28
C ALA A 344 16.22 5.65 -14.64
N VAL A 345 15.00 5.58 -14.13
CA VAL A 345 14.38 6.77 -13.55
C VAL A 345 15.41 7.18 -12.51
N PRO A 346 16.05 8.35 -12.63
CA PRO A 346 16.90 8.84 -11.57
C PRO A 346 16.05 8.70 -10.31
N ALA A 347 16.56 8.01 -9.30
CA ALA A 347 15.97 8.12 -7.98
C ALA A 347 16.08 9.60 -7.62
N THR A 348 15.06 10.38 -7.99
CA THR A 348 14.79 11.64 -7.35
C THR A 348 14.38 11.20 -5.96
N PHE A 349 15.39 11.03 -5.10
CA PHE A 349 15.20 10.80 -3.69
C PHE A 349 14.17 11.82 -3.25
N TRP A 350 13.06 11.30 -2.69
CA TRP A 350 12.07 12.19 -2.14
C TRP A 350 12.80 13.10 -1.16
N ARG A 351 12.65 14.41 -1.35
CA ARG A 351 13.27 15.39 -0.48
C ARG A 351 12.21 16.34 0.02
N GLN A 352 12.09 16.46 1.33
CA GLN A 352 11.34 17.53 1.96
C GLN A 352 12.29 18.46 2.69
N THR A 353 12.37 19.70 2.22
CA THR A 353 13.08 20.77 2.91
C THR A 353 12.12 21.51 3.82
N ILE A 354 12.47 21.63 5.10
CA ILE A 354 11.73 22.43 6.07
C ILE A 354 12.71 23.43 6.69
N GLU A 355 12.43 24.73 6.49
CA GLU A 355 13.22 25.80 7.11
C GLU A 355 12.96 25.81 8.62
N ALA A 356 14.00 26.05 9.41
CA ALA A 356 13.87 26.05 10.87
C ALA A 356 12.97 27.20 11.34
N GLU A 357 13.08 28.37 10.71
CA GLU A 357 12.31 29.59 10.99
C GLU A 357 10.88 29.58 10.44
N SER A 358 10.47 28.50 9.76
CA SER A 358 9.12 28.37 9.22
C SER A 358 8.06 28.65 10.30
N THR A 359 7.05 29.46 9.97
CA THR A 359 5.93 29.78 10.88
C THR A 359 5.09 28.56 11.25
N SER A 360 5.27 27.44 10.55
CA SER A 360 4.63 26.16 10.85
C SER A 360 5.36 25.35 11.93
N ASN A 361 6.60 25.72 12.27
CA ASN A 361 7.37 25.15 13.36
C ASN A 361 6.99 25.80 14.70
N SER A 362 7.36 25.16 15.81
CA SER A 362 7.18 25.75 17.14
C SER A 362 8.52 25.87 17.85
N MET A 363 8.72 27.02 18.49
CA MET A 363 9.89 27.33 19.31
C MET A 363 9.44 27.51 20.75
N SER A 364 10.24 27.06 21.71
CA SER A 364 9.96 27.25 23.13
C SER A 364 11.16 27.79 23.89
N SER A 365 10.89 28.32 25.09
CA SER A 365 11.89 28.52 26.15
C SER A 365 13.13 29.32 25.73
N GLY A 366 12.95 30.33 24.89
CA GLY A 366 14.00 31.29 24.51
C GLY A 366 14.68 31.02 23.17
N ALA A 367 14.28 29.99 22.43
CA ALA A 367 14.65 29.87 21.02
C ALA A 367 14.05 31.02 20.21
N ILE A 368 14.83 31.64 19.32
CA ILE A 368 14.43 32.81 18.53
C ILE A 368 14.87 32.68 17.07
N VAL A 369 14.17 33.37 16.18
CA VAL A 369 14.58 33.49 14.77
C VAL A 369 15.65 34.56 14.65
N TYR A 370 16.76 34.20 14.03
CA TYR A 370 17.91 35.04 13.75
C TYR A 370 18.01 35.31 12.24
N PRO A 371 17.91 36.59 11.80
CA PRO A 371 18.13 36.95 10.41
C PRO A 371 19.59 36.75 10.00
N CYS A 372 19.82 36.06 8.89
CA CYS A 372 21.15 35.84 8.32
C CYS A 372 21.09 35.73 6.79
N SER A 373 21.76 36.64 6.08
CA SER A 373 21.72 36.71 4.61
C SER A 373 22.34 35.52 3.88
N PHE A 374 23.15 34.72 4.58
CA PHE A 374 23.80 33.51 4.06
C PHE A 374 23.02 32.21 4.38
N CYS A 375 21.95 32.31 5.16
CA CYS A 375 21.08 31.18 5.50
C CYS A 375 20.07 30.91 4.37
N SER A 376 19.53 29.69 4.36
CA SER A 376 18.37 29.38 3.54
C SER A 376 17.24 30.35 3.88
N LYS A 377 16.61 30.92 2.86
CA LYS A 377 15.56 31.95 2.99
C LYS A 377 15.87 33.16 3.91
N GLY A 378 17.14 33.37 4.28
CA GLY A 378 17.58 34.56 4.99
C GLY A 378 17.47 34.50 6.52
N ALA A 379 17.22 33.34 7.13
CA ALA A 379 17.10 33.21 8.58
C ALA A 379 17.46 31.80 9.10
N ALA A 380 17.66 31.70 10.41
CA ALA A 380 17.89 30.44 11.15
C ALA A 380 17.26 30.55 12.54
N VAL A 381 17.19 29.46 13.30
CA VAL A 381 16.76 29.45 14.70
C VAL A 381 17.98 29.33 15.62
N GLU A 382 18.11 30.25 16.57
CA GLU A 382 19.20 30.30 17.54
C GLU A 382 18.72 30.19 18.99
N MET A 383 19.65 30.29 19.95
CA MET A 383 19.40 30.13 21.39
C MET A 383 18.81 28.75 21.76
N LEU A 384 19.16 27.72 21.00
CA LEU A 384 18.73 26.34 21.23
C LEU A 384 19.58 25.65 22.31
N GLY A 385 18.93 24.81 23.12
CA GLY A 385 19.55 24.02 24.17
C GLY A 385 19.71 24.74 25.51
N ASN A 386 20.78 24.41 26.24
CA ASN A 386 21.08 24.90 27.59
C ASN A 386 19.93 24.67 28.59
N ASN A 387 19.22 23.54 28.46
CA ASN A 387 17.99 23.22 29.20
C ASN A 387 16.88 24.28 29.05
N ARG A 388 16.92 25.08 27.97
CA ARG A 388 16.00 26.17 27.70
C ARG A 388 15.43 26.01 26.30
N GLY A 389 16.05 26.62 25.28
CA GLY A 389 15.48 26.73 23.94
C GLY A 389 15.26 25.38 23.28
N ALA A 390 14.08 25.18 22.69
CA ALA A 390 13.79 24.02 21.84
C ALA A 390 13.18 24.48 20.52
N LEU A 391 13.47 23.72 19.47
CA LEU A 391 12.83 23.84 18.16
C LEU A 391 12.14 22.53 17.84
N ASN A 392 10.82 22.58 17.61
CA ASN A 392 10.08 21.49 16.99
C ASN A 392 9.89 21.82 15.51
N VAL A 393 10.52 21.03 14.66
CA VAL A 393 10.30 21.07 13.22
C VAL A 393 9.10 20.19 12.90
N ASN A 394 8.01 20.82 12.47
CA ASN A 394 6.73 20.17 12.23
C ASN A 394 6.52 19.87 10.75
N ASN A 395 5.47 19.10 10.45
CA ASN A 395 5.00 18.83 9.10
C ASN A 395 5.97 18.04 8.22
N PHE A 396 6.86 17.25 8.83
CA PHE A 396 7.52 16.17 8.11
C PHE A 396 6.46 15.11 7.80
N SER A 397 6.28 14.77 6.52
CA SER A 397 5.30 13.76 6.11
C SER A 397 6.05 12.63 5.41
N ALA A 398 6.28 11.53 6.11
CA ALA A 398 6.87 10.34 5.54
C ALA A 398 5.81 9.61 4.72
N HIS A 399 6.04 9.47 3.42
CA HIS A 399 5.07 8.88 2.51
C HIS A 399 4.99 7.34 2.65
N HIS A 400 6.03 6.71 3.20
CA HIS A 400 6.01 5.31 3.65
C HIS A 400 6.94 5.15 4.86
N GLY A 401 6.83 4.02 5.56
CA GLY A 401 7.77 3.69 6.61
C GLY A 401 9.09 3.19 6.03
N GLY A 402 10.22 3.59 6.61
CA GLY A 402 11.53 3.20 6.13
C GLY A 402 12.67 4.04 6.68
N ASN A 403 13.82 3.91 6.03
CA ASN A 403 15.03 4.67 6.33
C ASN A 403 14.95 6.02 5.61
N TYR A 404 15.22 7.09 6.32
CA TYR A 404 15.38 8.43 5.76
C TYR A 404 16.68 9.02 6.27
N GLN A 405 17.45 9.66 5.41
CA GLN A 405 18.56 10.51 5.80
C GLN A 405 18.05 11.92 6.11
N LEU A 406 18.21 12.35 7.35
CA LEU A 406 17.99 13.73 7.78
C LEU A 406 19.30 14.50 7.66
N ASN A 407 19.34 15.44 6.72
CA ASN A 407 20.41 16.41 6.62
C ASN A 407 20.02 17.68 7.38
N ILE A 408 20.79 18.05 8.39
CA ILE A 408 20.57 19.21 9.23
C ILE A 408 21.59 20.27 8.82
N SER A 409 21.11 21.37 8.24
CA SER A 409 21.94 22.55 7.97
C SER A 409 22.01 23.41 9.24
N TYR A 410 23.22 23.77 9.64
CA TYR A 410 23.47 24.44 10.92
C TYR A 410 24.66 25.40 10.86
N ILE A 411 24.76 26.28 11.86
CA ILE A 411 25.87 27.21 12.06
C ILE A 411 26.45 27.01 13.45
N ASN A 412 27.71 26.62 13.51
CA ASN A 412 28.48 26.55 14.75
C ASN A 412 29.78 27.35 14.59
N GLY A 413 29.75 28.64 14.90
CA GLY A 413 30.93 29.48 14.79
C GLY A 413 31.97 29.29 15.90
N ASP A 414 31.71 28.43 16.89
CA ASP A 414 32.69 28.08 17.91
C ASP A 414 33.82 27.24 17.32
N SER A 415 34.99 27.28 17.97
CA SER A 415 36.13 26.42 17.60
C SER A 415 35.97 24.96 18.02
N THR A 416 34.98 24.66 18.88
CA THR A 416 34.68 23.32 19.37
C THR A 416 33.30 22.84 18.90
N PRO A 417 33.09 21.52 18.76
CA PRO A 417 31.77 20.99 18.40
C PRO A 417 30.71 21.33 19.45
N ARG A 418 29.51 21.70 18.98
CA ARG A 418 28.29 21.71 19.79
C ARG A 418 27.59 20.36 19.68
N SER A 419 26.71 20.05 20.62
CA SER A 419 25.95 18.79 20.60
C SER A 419 24.54 19.00 21.13
N GLY A 420 23.56 18.35 20.54
CA GLY A 420 22.15 18.42 20.93
C GLY A 420 21.48 17.07 20.87
N TRP A 421 20.39 16.91 21.61
CA TRP A 421 19.52 15.76 21.51
C TRP A 421 18.55 15.96 20.35
N LEU A 422 18.36 14.89 19.58
CA LEU A 422 17.36 14.81 18.52
C LEU A 422 16.26 13.85 18.99
N PHE A 423 15.02 14.30 18.86
CA PHE A 423 13.84 13.49 19.11
C PHE A 423 13.01 13.39 17.84
N LEU A 424 12.37 12.23 17.63
CA LEU A 424 11.36 12.00 16.61
C LEU A 424 10.08 11.57 17.32
N ASP A 425 9.00 12.32 17.11
CA ASP A 425 7.70 12.11 17.77
C ASP A 425 7.78 11.99 19.30
N GLY A 426 8.70 12.74 19.91
CA GLY A 426 8.92 12.74 21.35
C GLY A 426 9.77 11.58 21.87
N VAL A 427 10.19 10.66 21.00
CA VAL A 427 11.14 9.59 21.33
C VAL A 427 12.56 10.10 21.09
N TYR A 428 13.41 9.97 22.11
CA TYR A 428 14.83 10.28 21.99
C TYR A 428 15.49 9.35 20.96
N LEU A 429 16.13 9.93 19.94
CA LEU A 429 16.90 9.18 18.95
C LEU A 429 18.36 9.09 19.38
N GLU A 430 19.07 10.22 19.33
CA GLU A 430 20.50 10.27 19.60
C GLU A 430 20.97 11.67 20.01
N THR A 431 22.26 11.75 20.37
CA THR A 431 22.96 13.03 20.53
C THR A 431 23.70 13.34 19.24
N VAL A 432 23.23 14.34 18.51
CA VAL A 432 23.86 14.81 17.27
C VAL A 432 25.04 15.72 17.62
N ASN A 433 26.19 15.44 17.02
CA ASN A 433 27.39 16.27 17.13
C ASN A 433 27.49 17.21 15.93
N TYR A 434 27.73 18.48 16.21
CA TYR A 434 27.79 19.56 15.24
C TYR A 434 29.20 20.18 15.24
N PRO A 435 30.11 19.70 14.38
CA PRO A 435 31.44 20.30 14.21
C PRO A 435 31.40 21.80 13.94
N SER A 436 32.50 22.50 14.19
CA SER A 436 32.63 23.91 13.83
C SER A 436 32.33 24.13 12.35
N SER A 437 31.47 25.10 12.04
CA SER A 437 31.28 25.62 10.68
C SER A 437 32.34 26.69 10.33
N LYS A 438 33.40 26.82 11.15
CA LYS A 438 34.51 27.78 11.08
C LYS A 438 34.17 29.20 11.53
N ASN A 439 32.97 29.71 11.26
CA ASN A 439 32.50 31.01 11.72
C ASN A 439 30.96 31.10 11.75
N TRP A 440 30.44 32.13 12.41
CA TRP A 440 29.00 32.41 12.54
C TRP A 440 28.31 32.88 11.25
N SER A 441 29.01 32.84 10.11
CA SER A 441 28.49 33.20 8.79
C SER A 441 28.62 32.08 7.74
N THR A 442 28.91 30.86 8.19
CA THR A 442 29.08 29.69 7.33
C THR A 442 28.11 28.60 7.77
N VAL A 443 27.29 28.12 6.85
CA VAL A 443 26.41 26.97 7.05
C VAL A 443 27.18 25.69 6.77
N ALA A 444 27.07 24.71 7.68
CA ALA A 444 27.55 23.35 7.52
C ALA A 444 26.36 22.38 7.57
N THR A 445 26.60 21.11 7.23
CA THR A 445 25.57 20.07 7.25
C THR A 445 26.06 18.84 8.01
N VAL A 446 25.18 18.25 8.82
CA VAL A 446 25.37 16.92 9.43
C VAL A 446 24.20 16.03 9.02
N SER A 447 24.46 14.73 8.85
CA SER A 447 23.47 13.74 8.44
C SER A 447 23.17 12.78 9.58
N VAL A 448 21.89 12.43 9.75
CA VAL A 448 21.40 11.47 10.73
C VAL A 448 20.46 10.49 10.03
N ASP A 449 20.61 9.20 10.26
CA ASP A 449 19.70 8.19 9.71
C ASP A 449 18.47 8.05 10.63
N LEU A 450 17.28 8.19 10.04
CA LEU A 450 15.99 8.09 10.72
C LEU A 450 15.27 6.81 10.29
N GLN A 451 14.73 6.09 11.26
CA GLN A 451 13.68 5.10 11.03
C GLN A 451 12.35 5.78 11.29
N VAL A 452 11.54 5.95 10.25
CA VAL A 452 10.26 6.64 10.36
C VAL A 452 9.15 5.68 9.95
N THR A 453 7.99 5.80 10.58
CA THR A 453 6.78 5.17 10.04
C THR A 453 6.21 6.03 8.93
N MET A 454 5.18 5.56 8.24
CA MET A 454 4.43 6.42 7.35
C MET A 454 3.55 7.38 8.15
N GLY A 455 3.40 8.61 7.66
CA GLY A 455 2.47 9.60 8.19
C GLY A 455 3.17 10.91 8.54
N SER A 456 2.47 11.73 9.30
CA SER A 456 3.00 13.01 9.78
C SER A 456 3.81 12.81 11.05
N HIS A 457 4.95 13.45 11.08
CA HIS A 457 5.99 13.34 12.08
C HIS A 457 6.51 14.73 12.46
N TRP A 458 7.15 14.82 13.62
CA TRP A 458 7.88 16.03 14.02
C TRP A 458 9.22 15.67 14.64
N LEU A 459 10.21 16.54 14.41
CA LEU A 459 11.50 16.46 15.05
C LEU A 459 11.61 17.51 16.15
N GLN A 460 12.35 17.21 17.21
CA GLN A 460 12.76 18.22 18.18
C GLN A 460 14.26 18.27 18.38
N PHE A 461 14.77 19.49 18.30
CA PHE A 461 16.12 19.86 18.67
C PHE A 461 16.09 20.49 20.05
N TRP A 462 16.69 19.80 21.02
CA TRP A 462 16.78 20.27 22.40
C TRP A 462 18.01 19.67 23.08
N GLY A 463 18.36 20.12 24.29
CA GLY A 463 19.35 19.42 25.10
C GLY A 463 19.93 20.26 26.23
N PRO A 464 20.76 19.63 27.08
CA PRO A 464 21.35 20.29 28.24
C PRO A 464 22.50 21.25 27.89
N LYS A 465 23.09 21.13 26.70
CA LYS A 465 24.17 21.99 26.20
C LYS A 465 23.61 22.98 25.17
N MET A 466 24.35 24.04 24.86
CA MET A 466 24.01 24.92 23.75
C MET A 466 24.13 24.17 22.42
N LEU A 467 23.09 24.26 21.60
CA LEU A 467 23.05 23.75 20.23
C LEU A 467 23.58 24.81 19.24
N PRO A 468 23.96 24.41 18.02
CA PRO A 468 24.20 25.39 16.94
C PRO A 468 22.91 26.11 16.54
N ASN A 469 23.04 27.15 15.72
CA ASN A 469 21.88 27.74 15.05
C ASN A 469 21.44 26.78 13.94
N ILE A 470 20.16 26.43 13.87
CA ILE A 470 19.64 25.51 12.85
C ILE A 470 19.03 26.35 11.73
N ASP A 471 19.53 26.16 10.51
CA ASP A 471 19.09 26.86 9.29
C ASP A 471 17.86 26.14 8.71
N LYS A 472 18.04 24.86 8.36
CA LYS A 472 16.99 24.03 7.79
C LYS A 472 17.26 22.55 8.00
N VAL A 473 16.26 21.75 7.72
CA VAL A 473 16.40 20.30 7.58
C VAL A 473 15.95 19.84 6.21
N ASP A 474 16.67 18.89 5.64
CA ASP A 474 16.33 18.18 4.42
C ASP A 474 16.13 16.70 4.78
N PHE A 475 14.90 16.22 4.72
CA PHE A 475 14.59 14.80 4.83
C PHE A 475 14.74 14.18 3.45
N ILE A 476 15.58 13.16 3.33
CA ILE A 476 15.91 12.49 2.07
C ILE A 476 15.60 11.01 2.26
N GLU A 477 14.71 10.47 1.44
CA GLU A 477 14.45 9.03 1.39
C GLU A 477 15.68 8.26 0.88
#